data_AF-F0TGZ0-F1
#
_entry.id   AF-F0TGZ0-F1
#
_cell.length_a   1.000
_cell.length_b   1.000
_cell.length_c   1.000
_cell.angle_alpha   90.00
_cell.angle_beta   90.00
_cell.angle_gamma   90.00
#
_symmetry.space_group_name_H-M   'P 1'
#
loop_
_entity.id
_entity.type
_entity.pdbx_description
1 polymer ?
#
loop_
_entity_poly.entity_id
_entity_poly.type
_entity_poly.pdbx_seq_one_letter_code
_entity_poly.pdbx_strand_id
1 'polypeptide(L)'
;MEKALNDNVIVVGTSGTGKTYSFVEPNILQGNTNYVVADAKGDILRDTGASLKKMGYKIQVLNLVDLQHSNTYNPLAYLNDPLDYLQFADQVITSDVTGFHSAKDSRQDPFWDTAAETLLQALIYFVKEFLPEDQQNMGNVNRLFNLLDTPAESIGDALTILKQSKLDFEYRFDPRKAPSSLYDQEYITIGDLLFEWALQENPASQAVKMWHSIVGILGVNLTRYALADVENLTSGNEIDFNSLLQPKTALFILYDDFDVLFKD
;
A
#
# COMPACT_ATOMS: atom_id res chain seq x y z
N MET A 1 -16.41 40.16 6.32
CA MET A 1 -16.48 38.94 7.13
C MET A 1 -15.12 38.29 7.07
N GLU A 2 -14.42 38.30 8.18
CA GLU A 2 -13.23 37.49 8.41
C GLU A 2 -13.61 36.02 8.12
N LYS A 3 -12.93 35.37 7.17
CA LYS A 3 -13.18 33.96 6.88
C LYS A 3 -12.72 33.15 8.09
N ALA A 4 -13.66 32.59 8.85
CA ALA A 4 -13.36 31.51 9.78
C ALA A 4 -12.91 30.30 8.96
N LEU A 5 -11.59 30.10 8.84
CA LEU A 5 -11.00 29.10 7.95
C LEU A 5 -10.79 27.73 8.61
N ASN A 6 -11.21 27.52 9.87
CA ASN A 6 -11.11 26.23 10.56
C ASN A 6 -12.05 26.16 11.79
N ASP A 7 -13.36 26.27 11.57
CA ASP A 7 -14.34 25.99 12.62
C ASP A 7 -14.70 24.50 12.61
N ASN A 8 -14.19 23.77 13.60
CA ASN A 8 -14.54 22.37 13.81
C ASN A 8 -15.80 22.28 14.68
N VAL A 9 -16.73 21.39 14.32
CA VAL A 9 -17.95 21.15 15.08
C VAL A 9 -17.93 19.74 15.66
N ILE A 10 -18.15 19.63 16.97
CA ILE A 10 -18.38 18.36 17.65
C ILE A 10 -19.86 18.21 17.98
N VAL A 11 -20.46 17.09 17.60
CA VAL A 11 -21.86 16.76 17.87
C VAL A 11 -21.92 15.54 18.77
N VAL A 12 -22.37 15.73 20.01
CA VAL A 12 -22.44 14.67 21.03
C VAL A 12 -23.89 14.25 21.24
N GLY A 13 -24.14 12.95 21.23
CA GLY A 13 -25.45 12.36 21.49
C GLY A 13 -25.34 10.85 21.59
N THR A 14 -26.24 10.21 22.34
CA THR A 14 -26.26 8.75 22.49
C THR A 14 -26.65 8.05 21.18
N SER A 15 -26.54 6.72 21.13
CA SER A 15 -27.03 5.95 19.97
C SER A 15 -28.53 6.20 19.77
N GLY A 16 -28.97 6.31 18.51
CA GLY A 16 -30.38 6.55 18.15
C GLY A 16 -30.89 7.99 18.30
N THR A 17 -30.08 8.95 18.76
CA THR A 17 -30.53 10.36 18.90
C THR A 17 -30.61 11.13 17.58
N GLY A 18 -30.40 10.48 16.44
CA GLY A 18 -30.50 11.09 15.13
C GLY A 18 -29.35 12.02 14.75
N LYS A 19 -28.11 11.80 15.23
CA LYS A 19 -26.93 12.60 14.85
C LYS A 19 -26.71 12.61 13.34
N THR A 20 -26.76 11.44 12.71
CA THR A 20 -26.59 11.28 11.27
C THR A 20 -27.71 12.00 10.50
N TYR A 21 -28.96 11.63 10.79
CA TYR A 21 -30.14 12.19 10.12
C TYR A 21 -30.35 13.70 10.35
N SER A 22 -30.11 14.21 11.56
CA SER A 22 -30.44 15.61 11.92
C SER A 22 -29.30 16.58 11.66
N PHE A 23 -28.05 16.10 11.59
CA PHE A 23 -26.88 16.96 11.41
C PHE A 23 -26.04 16.57 10.20
N VAL A 24 -25.62 15.32 10.06
CA VAL A 24 -24.67 14.92 9.00
C VAL A 24 -25.33 14.96 7.61
N GLU A 25 -26.45 14.27 7.42
CA GLU A 25 -27.14 14.19 6.13
C GLU A 25 -27.63 15.57 5.63
N PRO A 26 -28.23 16.45 6.46
CA PRO A 26 -28.66 17.77 5.99
C PRO A 26 -27.48 18.65 5.53
N ASN A 27 -26.31 18.52 6.16
CA ASN A 27 -25.09 19.24 5.77
C ASN A 27 -24.51 18.71 4.44
N ILE A 28 -24.53 17.39 4.24
CA ILE A 28 -24.14 16.78 2.96
C ILE A 28 -25.09 17.21 1.83
N LEU A 29 -26.39 17.20 2.11
CA LEU A 29 -27.43 17.55 1.14
C LEU A 29 -27.48 19.05 0.79
N GLN A 30 -26.69 19.92 1.45
CA GLN A 30 -26.50 21.29 0.98
C GLN A 30 -25.76 21.35 -0.36
N GLY A 31 -24.89 20.38 -0.68
CA GLY A 31 -24.19 20.31 -1.96
C GLY A 31 -23.30 21.53 -2.27
N ASN A 32 -22.75 22.15 -1.23
CA ASN A 32 -22.03 23.43 -1.30
C ASN A 32 -20.49 23.30 -1.20
N THR A 33 -19.96 22.10 -0.96
CA THR A 33 -18.52 21.80 -0.86
C THR A 33 -18.21 20.38 -1.37
N ASN A 34 -16.93 20.02 -1.48
CA ASN A 34 -16.54 18.61 -1.64
C ASN A 34 -16.62 17.90 -0.28
N TYR A 35 -16.90 16.60 -0.31
CA TYR A 35 -17.13 15.82 0.89
C TYR A 35 -16.14 14.64 0.98
N VAL A 36 -15.60 14.43 2.18
CA VAL A 36 -15.00 13.17 2.60
C VAL A 36 -15.81 12.70 3.80
N VAL A 37 -16.45 11.54 3.67
CA VAL A 37 -17.42 11.04 4.63
C VAL A 37 -16.97 9.68 5.13
N ALA A 38 -16.66 9.59 6.42
CA ALA A 38 -16.49 8.30 7.09
C ALA A 38 -17.88 7.74 7.42
N ASP A 39 -18.22 6.58 6.84
CA ASP A 39 -19.56 6.00 6.88
C ASP A 39 -19.48 4.54 7.38
N ALA A 40 -19.68 4.37 8.68
CA ALA A 40 -19.54 3.09 9.37
C ALA A 40 -20.63 2.05 9.01
N LYS A 41 -21.74 2.49 8.40
CA LYS A 41 -22.93 1.64 8.15
C LYS A 41 -23.36 1.63 6.70
N GLY A 42 -22.73 2.46 5.86
CA GLY A 42 -23.12 2.69 4.48
C GLY A 42 -24.47 3.41 4.33
N ASP A 43 -25.08 3.87 5.42
CA ASP A 43 -26.39 4.51 5.40
C ASP A 43 -26.30 5.93 4.84
N ILE A 44 -25.24 6.67 5.15
CA ILE A 44 -25.03 8.03 4.64
C ILE A 44 -24.91 8.01 3.11
N LEU A 45 -24.11 7.11 2.55
CA LEU A 45 -23.98 6.94 1.10
C LEU A 45 -25.31 6.55 0.48
N ARG A 46 -26.02 5.57 1.07
CA ARG A 46 -27.33 5.11 0.59
C ARG A 46 -28.35 6.24 0.54
N ASP A 47 -28.40 7.07 1.58
CA ASP A 47 -29.46 8.05 1.79
C ASP A 47 -29.16 9.37 1.06
N THR A 48 -27.88 9.73 0.88
CA THR A 48 -27.47 11.02 0.25
C THR A 48 -26.91 10.89 -1.16
N GLY A 49 -26.38 9.72 -1.55
CA GLY A 49 -25.60 9.54 -2.79
C GLY A 49 -26.38 9.86 -4.07
N ALA A 50 -27.66 9.47 -4.14
CA ALA A 50 -28.51 9.78 -5.30
C ALA A 50 -28.77 11.28 -5.46
N SER A 51 -28.92 12.02 -4.35
CA SER A 51 -29.11 13.47 -4.35
C SER A 51 -27.83 14.19 -4.78
N LEU A 52 -26.68 13.78 -4.26
CA LEU A 52 -25.38 14.32 -4.67
C LEU A 52 -25.10 14.08 -6.17
N LYS A 53 -25.40 12.89 -6.70
CA LYS A 53 -25.31 12.63 -8.16
C LYS A 53 -26.17 13.61 -8.96
N LYS A 54 -27.41 13.88 -8.54
CA LYS A 54 -28.28 14.87 -9.19
C LYS A 54 -27.74 16.30 -9.10
N MET A 55 -26.98 16.63 -8.07
CA MET A 55 -26.29 17.91 -7.90
C MET A 55 -24.97 18.01 -8.68
N GLY A 56 -24.62 16.98 -9.48
CA GLY A 56 -23.43 16.96 -10.33
C GLY A 56 -22.16 16.50 -9.63
N TYR A 57 -22.26 15.83 -8.49
CA TYR A 57 -21.08 15.27 -7.81
C TYR A 57 -20.60 13.98 -8.49
N LYS A 58 -19.28 13.85 -8.65
CA LYS A 58 -18.60 12.57 -8.80
C LYS A 58 -18.63 11.86 -7.44
N ILE A 59 -19.29 10.71 -7.38
CA ILE A 59 -19.29 9.87 -6.18
C ILE A 59 -18.12 8.89 -6.28
N GLN A 60 -17.30 8.85 -5.24
CA GLN A 60 -16.23 7.87 -5.09
C GLN A 60 -16.43 7.12 -3.78
N VAL A 61 -16.05 5.84 -3.77
CA VAL A 61 -16.24 4.97 -2.61
C VAL A 61 -14.95 4.22 -2.34
N LEU A 62 -14.35 4.45 -1.18
CA LEU A 62 -13.34 3.56 -0.60
C LEU A 62 -14.06 2.58 0.31
N ASN A 63 -14.29 1.36 -0.17
CA ASN A 63 -15.07 0.36 0.56
C ASN A 63 -14.13 -0.62 1.28
N LEU A 64 -13.93 -0.42 2.58
CA LEU A 64 -13.10 -1.28 3.43
C LEU A 64 -13.87 -2.48 4.02
N VAL A 65 -15.18 -2.58 3.75
CA VAL A 65 -16.03 -3.71 4.15
C VAL A 65 -16.12 -4.74 3.02
N ASP A 66 -16.29 -4.28 1.79
CA ASP A 66 -16.32 -5.09 0.57
C ASP A 66 -15.37 -4.47 -0.47
N LEU A 67 -14.12 -4.91 -0.37
CA LEU A 67 -12.99 -4.42 -1.16
C LEU A 67 -13.21 -4.59 -2.68
N GLN A 68 -13.95 -5.62 -3.10
CA GLN A 68 -14.21 -5.90 -4.52
C GLN A 68 -15.09 -4.86 -5.19
N HIS A 69 -15.92 -4.17 -4.40
CA HIS A 69 -16.82 -3.11 -4.87
C HIS A 69 -16.33 -1.71 -4.45
N SER A 70 -15.03 -1.56 -4.19
CA SER A 70 -14.38 -0.28 -3.93
C SER A 70 -13.87 0.37 -5.23
N ASN A 71 -13.79 1.71 -5.26
CA ASN A 71 -12.85 2.36 -6.14
C ASN A 71 -11.41 2.06 -5.69
N THR A 72 -10.48 2.04 -6.65
CA THR A 72 -9.07 1.76 -6.38
C THR A 72 -8.32 2.97 -5.83
N TYR A 73 -7.33 2.71 -4.97
CA TYR A 73 -6.40 3.69 -4.41
C TYR A 73 -4.98 3.14 -4.40
N ASN A 74 -4.05 3.83 -5.08
CA ASN A 74 -2.67 3.40 -5.15
C ASN A 74 -1.79 4.28 -4.23
N PRO A 75 -1.25 3.75 -3.12
CA PRO A 75 -0.40 4.54 -2.24
C PRO A 75 0.90 5.01 -2.92
N LEU A 76 1.45 4.23 -3.85
CA LEU A 76 2.68 4.58 -4.58
C LEU A 76 2.49 5.77 -5.53
N ALA A 77 1.24 6.11 -5.89
CA ALA A 77 0.93 7.27 -6.73
C ALA A 77 1.21 8.61 -6.02
N TYR A 78 1.32 8.60 -4.69
CA TYR A 78 1.53 9.79 -3.87
C TYR A 78 2.94 9.92 -3.32
N LEU A 79 3.80 8.94 -3.62
CA LEU A 79 5.22 8.99 -3.27
C LEU A 79 5.98 9.63 -4.42
N ASN A 80 6.54 10.82 -4.17
CA ASN A 80 7.17 11.67 -5.18
C ASN A 80 8.68 11.77 -5.00
N ASP A 81 9.18 11.57 -3.78
CA ASP A 81 10.60 11.69 -3.47
C ASP A 81 11.13 10.55 -2.59
N PRO A 82 12.46 10.40 -2.45
CA PRO A 82 13.02 9.33 -1.64
C PRO A 82 12.58 9.34 -0.17
N LEU A 83 12.26 10.50 0.41
CA LEU A 83 11.79 10.58 1.79
C LEU A 83 10.41 9.97 1.94
N ASP A 84 9.52 10.13 0.95
CA ASP A 84 8.22 9.47 0.91
C ASP A 84 8.37 7.94 0.93
N TYR A 85 9.36 7.39 0.21
CA TYR A 85 9.62 5.95 0.16
C TYR A 85 10.08 5.43 1.52
N LEU A 86 10.95 6.17 2.21
CA LEU A 86 11.42 5.84 3.56
C LEU A 86 10.22 5.80 4.53
N GLN A 87 9.40 6.85 4.54
CA GLN A 87 8.25 6.96 5.44
C GLN A 87 7.20 5.89 5.17
N PHE A 88 6.90 5.62 3.90
CA PHE A 88 5.94 4.60 3.54
C PHE A 88 6.44 3.19 3.90
N ALA A 89 7.72 2.89 3.67
CA ALA A 89 8.29 1.60 4.08
C ALA A 89 8.27 1.41 5.60
N ASP A 90 8.66 2.44 6.38
CA ASP A 90 8.56 2.39 7.85
C ASP A 90 7.10 2.19 8.27
N GLN A 91 6.14 2.85 7.63
CA GLN A 91 4.71 2.66 7.92
C GLN A 91 4.26 1.23 7.64
N VAL A 92 4.67 0.62 6.52
CA VAL A 92 4.33 -0.78 6.17
C VAL A 92 4.87 -1.78 7.20
N ILE A 93 6.05 -1.52 7.76
CA ILE A 93 6.71 -2.40 8.73
C ILE A 93 6.19 -2.18 10.16
N THR A 94 5.93 -0.94 10.56
CA THR A 94 5.66 -0.57 11.97
C THR A 94 4.18 -0.43 12.32
N SER A 95 3.30 -0.32 11.33
CA SER A 95 1.87 -0.12 11.57
C SER A 95 1.16 -1.44 11.89
N ASP A 96 0.39 -1.44 12.96
CA ASP A 96 -0.52 -2.55 13.28
C ASP A 96 -1.88 -2.41 12.55
N VAL A 97 -2.76 -3.40 12.75
CA VAL A 97 -4.10 -3.44 12.15
C VAL A 97 -5.03 -2.31 12.62
N THR A 98 -4.68 -1.61 13.70
CA THR A 98 -5.43 -0.48 14.24
C THR A 98 -4.89 0.87 13.75
N GLY A 99 -3.85 0.87 12.91
CA GLY A 99 -3.19 2.08 12.44
C GLY A 99 -2.37 2.78 13.51
N PHE A 100 -2.14 2.13 14.66
CA PHE A 100 -1.20 2.62 15.64
C PHE A 100 0.20 2.20 15.20
N HIS A 101 1.09 3.18 15.13
CA HIS A 101 2.51 2.92 15.06
C HIS A 101 2.90 2.32 16.40
N SER A 102 3.09 1.01 16.44
CA SER A 102 3.71 0.37 17.59
C SER A 102 5.07 1.01 17.72
N ALA A 103 5.32 1.74 18.82
CA ALA A 103 6.66 2.23 19.11
C ALA A 103 7.59 1.01 18.99
N LYS A 104 8.59 1.06 18.08
CA LYS A 104 9.54 -0.03 17.82
C LYS A 104 9.88 -0.65 19.18
N ASP A 105 9.45 -1.89 19.42
CA ASP A 105 9.50 -2.46 20.75
C ASP A 105 10.97 -2.40 21.18
N SER A 106 11.26 -1.61 22.21
CA SER A 106 12.62 -1.41 22.72
C SER A 106 13.36 -2.70 23.06
N ARG A 107 12.65 -3.84 23.09
CA ARG A 107 13.16 -5.20 23.32
C ARG A 107 13.51 -5.96 22.04
N GLN A 108 13.02 -5.52 20.88
CA GLN A 108 13.29 -6.13 19.58
C GLN A 108 14.50 -5.44 18.96
N ASP A 109 15.46 -6.21 18.46
CA ASP A 109 16.67 -5.66 17.85
C ASP A 109 16.29 -4.85 16.60
N PRO A 110 16.52 -3.52 16.58
CA PRO A 110 16.15 -2.66 15.46
C PRO A 110 16.80 -3.09 14.13
N PHE A 111 17.88 -3.86 14.18
CA PHE A 111 18.57 -4.39 13.01
C PHE A 111 17.62 -5.09 12.04
N TRP A 112 16.73 -5.95 12.54
CA TRP A 112 15.85 -6.78 11.73
C TRP A 112 14.82 -5.98 10.96
N ASP A 113 14.11 -5.12 11.69
CA ASP A 113 13.07 -4.27 11.10
C ASP A 113 13.70 -3.26 10.14
N THR A 114 14.83 -2.64 10.52
CA THR A 114 15.53 -1.68 9.66
C THR A 114 16.04 -2.33 8.37
N ALA A 115 16.54 -3.56 8.44
CA ALA A 115 17.02 -4.26 7.25
C ALA A 115 15.86 -4.68 6.33
N ALA A 116 14.73 -5.12 6.88
CA ALA A 116 13.51 -5.42 6.10
C ALA A 116 12.92 -4.16 5.47
N GLU A 117 12.88 -3.06 6.23
CA GLU A 117 12.48 -1.73 5.75
C GLU A 117 13.37 -1.27 4.59
N THR A 118 14.69 -1.42 4.72
CA THR A 118 15.66 -1.06 3.66
C THR A 118 15.45 -1.87 2.39
N LEU A 119 15.17 -3.18 2.51
CA LEU A 119 14.86 -4.02 1.36
C LEU A 119 13.55 -3.57 0.69
N LEU A 120 12.52 -3.25 1.47
CA LEU A 120 11.26 -2.74 0.95
C LEU A 120 11.44 -1.40 0.22
N GLN A 121 12.23 -0.48 0.79
CA GLN A 121 12.59 0.79 0.14
C GLN A 121 13.26 0.56 -1.21
N ALA A 122 14.21 -0.37 -1.30
CA ALA A 122 14.88 -0.70 -2.55
C ALA A 122 13.91 -1.24 -3.61
N LEU A 123 12.95 -2.09 -3.20
CA LEU A 123 11.91 -2.62 -4.10
C LEU A 123 10.96 -1.51 -4.58
N ILE A 124 10.49 -0.64 -3.67
CA ILE A 124 9.65 0.52 -4.02
C ILE A 124 10.40 1.45 -4.97
N TYR A 125 11.66 1.75 -4.68
CA TYR A 125 12.50 2.59 -5.52
C TYR A 125 12.64 1.99 -6.92
N PHE A 126 12.89 0.69 -7.03
CA PHE A 126 12.95 0.00 -8.31
C PHE A 126 11.64 0.14 -9.09
N VAL A 127 10.49 -0.04 -8.42
CA VAL A 127 9.17 0.13 -9.04
C VAL A 127 8.96 1.54 -9.55
N LYS A 128 9.25 2.55 -8.73
CA LYS A 128 9.05 3.97 -9.06
C LYS A 128 9.97 4.46 -10.18
N GLU A 129 11.20 3.94 -10.25
CA GLU A 129 12.20 4.39 -11.22
C GLU A 129 12.12 3.64 -12.56
N PHE A 130 11.90 2.32 -12.54
CA PHE A 130 12.06 1.48 -13.72
C PHE A 130 10.75 0.94 -14.32
N LEU A 131 9.62 1.00 -13.60
CA LEU A 131 8.33 0.59 -14.14
C LEU A 131 7.51 1.78 -14.66
N PRO A 132 6.74 1.59 -15.75
CA PRO A 132 5.75 2.56 -16.21
C PRO A 132 4.76 2.98 -15.11
N GLU A 133 4.26 4.22 -15.15
CA GLU A 133 3.36 4.78 -14.12
C GLU A 133 2.13 3.89 -13.80
N ASP A 134 1.52 3.27 -14.82
CA ASP A 134 0.36 2.36 -14.66
C ASP A 134 0.72 1.03 -13.98
N GLN A 135 2.01 0.76 -13.80
CA GLN A 135 2.56 -0.41 -13.14
C GLN A 135 3.20 -0.07 -11.79
N GLN A 136 3.21 1.19 -11.37
CA GLN A 136 3.80 1.61 -10.10
C GLN A 136 2.84 1.35 -8.94
N ASN A 137 2.61 0.10 -8.56
CA ASN A 137 1.71 -0.30 -7.47
C ASN A 137 2.32 -1.37 -6.53
N MET A 138 1.71 -1.56 -5.37
CA MET A 138 2.17 -2.54 -4.38
C MET A 138 2.11 -3.99 -4.88
N GLY A 139 1.22 -4.29 -5.83
CA GLY A 139 1.19 -5.59 -6.49
C GLY A 139 2.51 -5.90 -7.20
N ASN A 140 3.10 -4.93 -7.90
CA ASN A 140 4.41 -5.11 -8.54
C ASN A 140 5.59 -5.08 -7.57
N VAL A 141 5.50 -4.35 -6.46
CA VAL A 141 6.47 -4.48 -5.34
C VAL A 141 6.47 -5.91 -4.82
N ASN A 142 5.29 -6.49 -4.58
CA ASN A 142 5.14 -7.88 -4.14
C ASN A 142 5.64 -8.89 -5.19
N ARG A 143 5.36 -8.66 -6.48
CA ARG A 143 5.90 -9.51 -7.55
C ARG A 143 7.42 -9.52 -7.53
N LEU A 144 8.07 -8.35 -7.47
CA LEU A 144 9.54 -8.24 -7.37
C LEU A 144 10.08 -8.92 -6.12
N PHE A 145 9.43 -8.74 -4.98
CA PHE A 145 9.79 -9.43 -3.74
C PHE A 145 9.76 -10.96 -3.93
N ASN A 146 8.70 -11.49 -4.55
CA ASN A 146 8.56 -12.92 -4.81
C ASN A 146 9.58 -13.45 -5.83
N LEU A 147 10.14 -12.59 -6.69
CA LEU A 147 11.22 -13.00 -7.60
C LEU A 147 12.49 -13.39 -6.86
N LEU A 148 12.71 -12.91 -5.63
CA LEU A 148 13.89 -13.28 -4.85
C LEU A 148 13.99 -14.79 -4.60
N ASP A 149 12.86 -15.51 -4.55
CA ASP A 149 12.81 -16.96 -4.33
C ASP A 149 12.62 -17.78 -5.63
N THR A 150 12.59 -17.10 -6.78
CA THR A 150 12.42 -17.72 -8.10
C THR A 150 13.75 -18.32 -8.59
N PRO A 151 13.75 -19.46 -9.33
CA PRO A 151 14.99 -20.02 -9.85
C PRO A 151 15.68 -19.02 -10.77
N ALA A 152 17.00 -18.86 -10.66
CA ALA A 152 17.76 -17.92 -11.48
C ALA A 152 17.60 -18.18 -13.00
N GLU A 153 17.43 -19.44 -13.40
CA GLU A 153 17.16 -19.83 -14.79
C GLU A 153 15.81 -19.32 -15.33
N SER A 154 14.85 -19.04 -14.45
CA SER A 154 13.50 -18.56 -14.79
C SER A 154 13.40 -17.02 -14.81
N ILE A 155 14.51 -16.30 -14.66
CA ILE A 155 14.51 -14.83 -14.61
C ILE A 155 13.92 -14.18 -15.87
N GLY A 156 14.10 -14.79 -17.05
CA GLY A 156 13.49 -14.29 -18.29
C GLY A 156 11.97 -14.33 -18.24
N ASP A 157 11.39 -15.42 -17.72
CA ASP A 157 9.95 -15.58 -17.56
C ASP A 157 9.42 -14.63 -16.47
N ALA A 158 10.16 -14.50 -15.37
CA ALA A 158 9.87 -13.56 -14.29
C ALA A 158 9.83 -12.10 -14.75
N LEU A 159 10.82 -11.66 -15.54
CA LEU A 159 10.88 -10.30 -16.09
C LEU A 159 9.79 -10.06 -17.15
N THR A 160 9.42 -11.11 -17.89
CA THR A 160 8.29 -11.05 -18.83
C THR A 160 6.96 -10.83 -18.10
N ILE A 161 6.76 -11.47 -16.94
CA ILE A 161 5.56 -11.30 -16.09
C ILE A 161 5.43 -9.85 -15.58
N LEU A 162 6.54 -9.16 -15.32
CA LEU A 162 6.55 -7.74 -14.97
C LEU A 162 6.13 -6.81 -16.15
N LYS A 163 5.63 -7.37 -17.26
CA LYS A 163 5.10 -6.65 -18.44
C LYS A 163 6.09 -5.64 -19.05
N GLN A 164 7.39 -5.87 -18.87
CA GLN A 164 8.44 -5.07 -19.48
C GLN A 164 8.66 -5.49 -20.94
N SER A 165 7.64 -5.36 -21.79
CA SER A 165 7.74 -5.60 -23.24
C SER A 165 8.70 -4.65 -23.98
N LYS A 166 9.34 -3.71 -23.27
CA LYS A 166 10.25 -2.70 -23.83
C LYS A 166 11.67 -2.70 -23.23
N LEU A 167 11.96 -3.56 -22.26
CA LEU A 167 13.33 -3.77 -21.81
C LEU A 167 13.81 -5.04 -22.50
N ASP A 168 14.59 -4.87 -23.57
CA ASP A 168 15.31 -5.95 -24.26
C ASP A 168 16.39 -6.49 -23.31
N PHE A 169 15.99 -7.18 -22.25
CA PHE A 169 16.91 -7.91 -21.40
C PHE A 169 17.22 -9.24 -22.06
N GLU A 170 18.30 -9.27 -22.85
CA GLU A 170 18.91 -10.53 -23.28
C GLU A 170 19.76 -11.11 -22.12
N TYR A 171 19.17 -11.22 -20.92
CA TYR A 171 19.82 -11.89 -19.80
C TYR A 171 19.56 -13.40 -19.90
N ARG A 172 20.64 -14.18 -19.90
CA ARG A 172 20.60 -15.63 -19.76
C ARG A 172 21.46 -16.03 -18.58
N PHE A 173 20.85 -16.70 -17.61
CA PHE A 173 21.59 -17.29 -16.51
C PHE A 173 22.57 -18.35 -17.04
N ASP A 174 23.84 -18.26 -16.64
CA ASP A 174 24.87 -19.27 -16.91
C ASP A 174 25.41 -19.77 -15.57
N PRO A 175 25.06 -20.99 -15.14
CA PRO A 175 25.47 -21.52 -13.83
C PRO A 175 27.00 -21.62 -13.69
N ARG A 176 27.75 -21.67 -14.81
CA ARG A 176 29.22 -21.66 -14.79
C ARG A 176 29.80 -20.31 -14.38
N LYS A 177 29.01 -19.23 -14.48
CA LYS A 177 29.37 -17.89 -14.07
C LYS A 177 28.82 -17.53 -12.69
N ALA A 178 28.09 -18.45 -12.04
CA ALA A 178 27.67 -18.24 -10.67
C ALA A 178 28.92 -18.08 -9.77
N PRO A 179 28.85 -17.25 -8.72
CA PRO A 179 29.92 -17.16 -7.72
C PRO A 179 30.21 -18.53 -7.09
N SER A 180 31.48 -18.81 -6.83
CA SER A 180 31.90 -20.12 -6.31
C SER A 180 31.31 -20.48 -4.94
N SER A 181 30.89 -19.46 -4.18
CA SER A 181 30.15 -19.58 -2.92
C SER A 181 28.80 -20.30 -3.08
N LEU A 182 28.22 -20.32 -4.30
CA LEU A 182 26.92 -20.92 -4.59
C LEU A 182 27.03 -22.30 -5.28
N TYR A 183 28.24 -22.81 -5.55
CA TYR A 183 28.42 -24.05 -6.32
C TYR A 183 27.88 -25.31 -5.65
N ASP A 184 27.80 -25.32 -4.33
CA ASP A 184 27.27 -26.45 -3.56
C ASP A 184 25.75 -26.38 -3.35
N GLN A 185 25.09 -25.31 -3.81
CA GLN A 185 23.64 -25.20 -3.72
C GLN A 185 22.95 -26.04 -4.81
N GLU A 186 21.99 -26.87 -4.39
CA GLU A 186 21.16 -27.67 -5.30
C GLU A 186 20.27 -26.79 -6.19
N TYR A 187 19.93 -25.60 -5.70
CA TYR A 187 19.06 -24.65 -6.36
C TYR A 187 19.50 -23.22 -6.07
N ILE A 188 19.74 -22.43 -7.13
CA ILE A 188 20.19 -21.04 -7.05
C ILE A 188 19.02 -20.13 -7.41
N THR A 189 18.61 -19.27 -6.49
CA THR A 189 17.56 -18.27 -6.69
C THR A 189 18.11 -16.98 -7.31
N ILE A 190 17.22 -16.13 -7.80
CA ILE A 190 17.57 -14.75 -8.18
C ILE A 190 18.09 -13.98 -6.95
N GLY A 191 17.50 -14.20 -5.77
CA GLY A 191 17.95 -13.61 -4.51
C GLY A 191 19.39 -13.99 -4.17
N ASP A 192 19.77 -15.26 -4.32
CA ASP A 192 21.15 -15.73 -4.09
C ASP A 192 22.14 -14.92 -4.93
N LEU A 193 21.87 -14.77 -6.23
CA LEU A 193 22.75 -14.00 -7.12
C LEU A 193 22.80 -12.51 -6.75
N LEU A 194 21.65 -11.91 -6.44
CA LEU A 194 21.55 -10.50 -6.09
C LEU A 194 22.32 -10.18 -4.80
N PHE A 195 22.10 -10.97 -3.75
CA PHE A 195 22.72 -10.72 -2.46
C PHE A 195 24.19 -11.16 -2.42
N GLU A 196 24.59 -12.14 -3.23
CA GLU A 196 26.01 -12.45 -3.42
C GLU A 196 26.75 -11.31 -4.14
N TRP A 197 26.16 -10.71 -5.17
CA TRP A 197 26.69 -9.49 -5.78
C TRP A 197 26.77 -8.34 -4.76
N ALA A 198 25.71 -8.10 -4.00
CA ALA A 198 25.70 -7.06 -2.96
C ALA A 198 26.77 -7.30 -1.88
N LEU A 199 27.08 -8.57 -1.58
CA LEU A 199 28.12 -8.95 -0.62
C LEU A 199 29.52 -8.68 -1.17
N GLN A 200 29.74 -8.84 -2.48
CA GLN A 200 31.00 -8.49 -3.13
C GLN A 200 31.25 -6.97 -3.10
N GLU A 201 30.21 -6.17 -3.33
CA GLU A 201 30.28 -4.71 -3.24
C GLU A 201 30.48 -4.22 -1.80
N ASN A 202 29.90 -4.91 -0.81
CA ASN A 202 30.06 -4.59 0.61
C ASN A 202 30.27 -5.84 1.50
N PRO A 203 31.50 -6.38 1.56
CA PRO A 203 31.79 -7.62 2.30
C PRO A 203 31.58 -7.53 3.82
N ALA A 204 31.56 -6.31 4.35
CA ALA A 204 31.35 -6.05 5.77
C ALA A 204 29.88 -6.06 6.19
N SER A 205 28.95 -6.00 5.22
CA SER A 205 27.51 -5.92 5.49
C SER A 205 26.99 -7.16 6.19
N GLN A 206 26.52 -7.00 7.43
CA GLN A 206 25.86 -8.08 8.17
C GLN A 206 24.45 -8.36 7.64
N ALA A 207 23.72 -7.31 7.23
CA ALA A 207 22.38 -7.45 6.66
C ALA A 207 22.41 -8.34 5.41
N VAL A 208 23.34 -8.11 4.49
CA VAL A 208 23.45 -8.92 3.26
C VAL A 208 23.76 -10.40 3.58
N LYS A 209 24.58 -10.67 4.59
CA LYS A 209 24.87 -12.05 5.04
C LYS A 209 23.64 -12.75 5.64
N MET A 210 22.67 -11.99 6.11
CA MET A 210 21.45 -12.49 6.77
C MET A 210 20.20 -12.28 5.91
N TRP A 211 20.35 -12.12 4.59
CA TRP A 211 19.28 -11.72 3.69
C TRP A 211 18.06 -12.66 3.71
N HIS A 212 18.27 -13.97 3.86
CA HIS A 212 17.18 -14.95 3.98
C HIS A 212 16.25 -14.65 5.18
N SER A 213 16.81 -14.28 6.33
CA SER A 213 16.04 -13.91 7.51
C SER A 213 15.29 -12.59 7.31
N ILE A 214 15.94 -11.62 6.64
CA ILE A 214 15.35 -10.32 6.31
C ILE A 214 14.16 -10.49 5.35
N VAL A 215 14.31 -11.32 4.32
CA VAL A 215 13.23 -11.68 3.39
C VAL A 215 12.08 -12.35 4.14
N GLY A 216 12.36 -13.23 5.10
CA GLY A 216 11.32 -13.83 5.95
C GLY A 216 10.50 -12.79 6.72
N ILE A 217 11.16 -11.80 7.33
CA ILE A 217 10.50 -10.70 8.06
C ILE A 217 9.68 -9.83 7.11
N LEU A 218 10.25 -9.43 5.98
CA LEU A 218 9.55 -8.60 4.99
C LEU A 218 8.34 -9.34 4.42
N GLY A 219 8.45 -10.65 4.16
CA GLY A 219 7.37 -11.48 3.63
C GLY A 219 6.13 -11.49 4.54
N VAL A 220 6.32 -11.56 5.85
CA VAL A 220 5.20 -11.45 6.82
C VAL A 220 4.49 -10.10 6.67
N ASN A 221 5.24 -9.01 6.56
CA ASN A 221 4.68 -7.66 6.41
C ASN A 221 3.95 -7.46 5.08
N LEU A 222 4.47 -8.05 4.00
CA LEU A 222 3.91 -7.97 2.64
C LEU A 222 2.73 -8.91 2.39
N THR A 223 2.52 -9.91 3.25
CA THR A 223 1.41 -10.88 3.12
C THR A 223 0.05 -10.19 2.98
N ARG A 224 -0.15 -9.05 3.65
CA ARG A 224 -1.39 -8.26 3.58
C ARG A 224 -1.65 -7.72 2.16
N TYR A 225 -0.61 -7.28 1.47
CA TYR A 225 -0.69 -6.78 0.11
C TYR A 225 -0.77 -7.90 -0.94
N ALA A 226 -0.54 -9.15 -0.54
CA ALA A 226 -0.66 -10.33 -1.42
C ALA A 226 -2.09 -10.90 -1.44
N LEU A 227 -2.99 -10.40 -0.60
CA LEU A 227 -4.41 -10.75 -0.66
C LEU A 227 -5.02 -10.17 -1.93
N ALA A 228 -5.70 -11.01 -2.72
CA ALA A 228 -6.23 -10.63 -4.03
C ALA A 228 -7.11 -9.36 -3.98
N ASP A 229 -7.95 -9.24 -2.95
CA ASP A 229 -8.82 -8.08 -2.77
C ASP A 229 -8.05 -6.79 -2.44
N VAL A 230 -6.96 -6.88 -1.67
CA VAL A 230 -6.09 -5.75 -1.34
C VAL A 230 -5.23 -5.35 -2.54
N GLU A 231 -4.72 -6.34 -3.27
CA GLU A 231 -4.01 -6.10 -4.52
C GLU A 231 -4.92 -5.39 -5.52
N ASN A 232 -6.14 -5.86 -5.71
CA ASN A 232 -7.13 -5.23 -6.59
C ASN A 232 -7.41 -3.79 -6.14
N LEU A 233 -7.67 -3.56 -4.85
CA LEU A 233 -7.89 -2.22 -4.29
C LEU A 233 -6.71 -1.28 -4.60
N THR A 234 -5.48 -1.78 -4.50
CA THR A 234 -4.25 -0.98 -4.63
C THR A 234 -3.63 -0.96 -6.03
N SER A 235 -4.26 -1.65 -6.98
CA SER A 235 -3.74 -1.82 -8.35
C SER A 235 -3.83 -0.56 -9.21
N GLY A 236 -4.79 0.33 -8.91
CA GLY A 236 -5.08 1.54 -9.66
C GLY A 236 -5.33 2.74 -8.74
N ASN A 237 -5.55 3.91 -9.34
CA ASN A 237 -5.75 5.17 -8.60
C ASN A 237 -7.01 5.90 -9.06
N GLU A 238 -8.16 5.22 -9.03
CA GLU A 238 -9.44 5.86 -9.35
C GLU A 238 -9.78 6.98 -8.36
N ILE A 239 -9.45 6.79 -7.07
CA ILE A 239 -9.48 7.82 -6.05
C ILE A 239 -8.19 8.63 -6.14
N ASP A 240 -8.30 9.83 -6.71
CA ASP A 240 -7.21 10.79 -6.79
C ASP A 240 -7.35 11.85 -5.69
N PHE A 241 -6.59 11.68 -4.61
CA PHE A 241 -6.58 12.60 -3.47
C PHE A 241 -6.10 14.01 -3.83
N ASN A 242 -5.31 14.17 -4.91
CA ASN A 242 -4.84 15.48 -5.36
C ASN A 242 -5.96 16.29 -6.03
N SER A 243 -6.95 15.61 -6.62
CA SER A 243 -8.08 16.24 -7.32
C SER A 243 -9.42 16.12 -6.59
N LEU A 244 -9.45 15.66 -5.32
CA LEU A 244 -10.68 15.61 -4.51
C LEU A 244 -11.40 16.95 -4.40
N LEU A 245 -10.68 18.06 -4.57
CA LEU A 245 -11.24 19.40 -4.47
C LEU A 245 -11.84 19.91 -5.79
N GLN A 246 -11.50 19.32 -6.94
CA GLN A 246 -12.00 19.71 -8.26
C GLN A 246 -11.99 18.53 -9.25
N PRO A 247 -13.13 18.13 -9.85
CA PRO A 247 -14.48 18.73 -9.82
C PRO A 247 -15.25 18.40 -8.52
N LYS A 248 -16.55 18.78 -8.44
CA LYS A 248 -17.42 18.44 -7.31
C LYS A 248 -17.35 16.92 -7.01
N THR A 249 -16.77 16.56 -5.87
CA THR A 249 -16.52 15.16 -5.50
C THR A 249 -17.01 14.88 -4.09
N ALA A 250 -17.62 13.72 -3.91
CA ALA A 250 -17.98 13.18 -2.61
C ALA A 250 -17.36 11.79 -2.48
N LEU A 251 -16.34 11.68 -1.62
CA LEU A 251 -15.68 10.44 -1.26
C LEU A 251 -16.33 9.88 -0.01
N PHE A 252 -16.85 8.66 -0.11
CA PHE A 252 -17.37 7.89 1.01
C PHE A 252 -16.37 6.80 1.38
N ILE A 253 -15.95 6.76 2.63
CA ILE A 253 -15.09 5.72 3.19
C ILE A 253 -16.00 4.81 4.00
N LEU A 254 -16.32 3.64 3.45
CA LEU A 254 -17.11 2.63 4.14
C LEU A 254 -16.19 1.78 4.98
N TYR A 255 -16.49 1.67 6.27
CA TYR A 255 -15.74 0.83 7.21
C TYR A 255 -16.74 0.15 8.16
N ASP A 256 -16.34 -0.91 8.82
CA ASP A 256 -17.20 -1.59 9.79
C ASP A 256 -17.11 -0.89 11.15
N ASP A 257 -18.26 -0.68 11.80
CA ASP A 257 -18.32 -0.25 13.18
C ASP A 257 -17.99 -1.48 14.03
N PHE A 258 -16.78 -1.55 14.61
CA PHE A 258 -16.33 -2.67 15.46
C PHE A 258 -17.10 -2.77 16.80
N ASP A 259 -18.43 -2.60 16.78
CA ASP A 259 -19.37 -2.68 17.90
C ASP A 259 -19.48 -4.10 18.51
N VAL A 260 -18.68 -5.08 18.03
CA VAL A 260 -18.72 -6.48 18.50
C VAL A 260 -17.67 -6.80 19.59
N LEU A 261 -16.71 -5.91 19.87
CA LEU A 261 -15.64 -6.20 20.85
C LEU A 261 -16.02 -5.97 22.32
N PHE A 262 -17.23 -5.46 22.61
CA PHE A 262 -17.72 -5.22 23.98
C PHE A 262 -19.13 -5.78 24.22
N LYS A 263 -19.37 -7.04 23.83
CA LYS A 263 -20.46 -7.82 24.44
C LYS A 263 -19.86 -8.64 25.59
N ASP A 264 -20.27 -8.26 26.79
CA ASP A 264 -19.93 -8.85 28.10
C ASP A 264 -19.98 -10.40 28.11
#